data_AF-A0A944X7A8-F1
#
_entry.id   AF-A0A944X7A8-F1
#
_cell.length_a   1.000
_cell.length_b   1.000
_cell.length_c   1.000
_cell.angle_alpha   90.00
_cell.angle_beta   90.00
_cell.angle_gamma   90.00
#
_symmetry.space_group_name_H-M   'P 1'
#
loop_
_entity.id
_entity.type
_entity.pdbx_description
1 polymer ?
#
loop_
_entity_poly.entity_id
_entity_poly.type
_entity_poly.pdbx_seq_one_letter_code
_entity_poly.pdbx_strand_id
1 'polypeptide(L)' 'MAVTLSQHGTTYYLSGVPGVPDLGWVREDDQWTSRPEARPAAAETIQLQQLPDDLREELLAFVARAEAMGGARWDTGN' A
#
# COMPACT_ATOMS: atom_id res chain seq x y z
N MET A 1 7.61 0.44 -12.54
CA MET A 1 7.01 1.34 -11.53
C MET A 1 7.46 0.84 -10.17
N ALA A 2 7.92 1.70 -9.26
CA ALA A 2 8.50 1.26 -7.99
C ALA A 2 7.55 1.61 -6.84
N VAL A 3 6.88 0.58 -6.32
CA VAL A 3 6.12 0.68 -5.06
C VAL A 3 7.12 0.93 -3.94
N THR A 4 6.82 1.90 -3.08
CA THR A 4 7.65 2.21 -1.91
C THR A 4 6.91 1.80 -0.65
N LEU A 5 7.61 1.06 0.21
CA LEU A 5 7.14 0.69 1.53
C LEU A 5 7.89 1.52 2.57
N SER A 6 7.18 2.03 3.56
CA SER A 6 7.80 2.75 4.67
C SER A 6 7.12 2.41 5.98
N GLN A 7 7.79 2.61 7.11
CA GLN A 7 7.26 2.35 8.44
C GLN A 7 7.48 3.56 9.34
N HIS A 8 6.50 3.87 10.18
CA HIS A 8 6.64 4.83 11.27
C HIS A 8 5.85 4.34 12.49
N GLY A 9 6.56 3.97 13.56
CA GLY A 9 5.95 3.33 14.73
C GLY A 9 5.29 2.00 14.35
N THR A 10 3.98 1.91 14.57
CA THR A 10 3.16 0.72 14.26
C THR A 10 2.43 0.82 12.91
N THR A 11 2.60 1.92 12.17
CA THR A 11 1.93 2.14 10.89
C THR A 11 2.88 1.85 9.73
N TYR A 12 2.39 1.13 8.74
CA TYR A 12 3.09 0.84 7.49
C TYR A 12 2.48 1.66 6.36
N TYR A 13 3.31 2.22 5.50
CA TYR A 13 2.89 3.11 4.42
C TYR A 13 3.20 2.49 3.07
N LEU A 14 2.23 2.54 2.17
CA LEU A 14 2.33 2.13 0.78
C LEU A 14 2.16 3.35 -0.12
N SER A 15 3.14 3.61 -0.98
CA SER A 15 3.07 4.68 -1.97
C SER A 15 3.62 4.25 -3.33
N GLY A 16 3.34 5.04 -4.36
CA GLY A 16 3.82 4.79 -5.73
C GLY A 16 2.96 3.79 -6.53
N VAL A 17 1.78 3.41 -6.01
CA VAL A 17 0.78 2.65 -6.77
C VAL A 17 -0.03 3.62 -7.65
N PRO A 18 -0.03 3.47 -8.98
CA PRO A 18 -0.72 4.40 -9.88
C PRO A 18 -2.23 4.46 -9.61
N GLY A 19 -2.78 5.67 -9.53
CA GLY A 19 -4.22 5.88 -9.32
C GLY A 19 -4.70 5.57 -7.90
N VAL A 20 -3.80 5.21 -6.99
CA VAL A 20 -4.08 4.97 -5.58
C VAL A 20 -3.36 6.04 -4.75
N PRO A 21 -4.03 6.71 -3.80
CA PRO A 21 -3.37 7.62 -2.88
C PRO A 21 -2.38 6.87 -1.97
N ASP A 22 -1.48 7.58 -1.32
CA ASP A 22 -0.66 6.98 -0.26
C ASP A 22 -1.58 6.39 0.83
N LEU A 23 -1.30 5.15 1.22
CA LEU A 23 -2.09 4.42 2.22
C LEU A 23 -1.26 4.14 3.46
N GLY A 24 -1.83 4.44 4.62
CA GLY A 24 -1.36 3.96 5.93
C GLY A 24 -2.13 2.71 6.33
N TRP A 25 -1.39 1.66 6.71
CA TRP A 25 -1.86 0.37 7.17
C TRP A 25 -1.56 0.23 8.65
N VAL A 26 -2.59 -0.05 9.44
CA VAL A 26 -2.52 -0.24 10.89
C VAL A 26 -3.22 -1.55 11.26
N ARG A 27 -2.81 -2.16 12.38
CA ARG A 27 -3.50 -3.32 12.93
C ARG A 27 -4.51 -2.85 13.97
N GLU A 28 -5.79 -3.08 13.70
CA GLU A 28 -6.92 -2.76 14.55
C GLU A 28 -7.72 -4.05 14.82
N ASP A 29 -7.95 -4.39 16.09
CA ASP A 29 -8.70 -5.60 16.50
C ASP A 29 -8.25 -6.90 15.79
N ASP A 30 -6.93 -7.07 15.68
CA ASP A 30 -6.27 -8.20 15.01
C ASP A 30 -6.46 -8.27 13.48
N GLN A 31 -6.95 -7.20 12.86
CA GLN A 31 -7.13 -7.07 11.42
C GLN A 31 -6.31 -5.90 10.87
N TRP A 32 -5.82 -6.04 9.64
CA TRP A 32 -5.14 -4.95 8.94
C TRP A 32 -6.16 -4.04 8.28
N THR A 33 -6.14 -2.76 8.66
CA THR A 33 -6.97 -1.72 8.06
C THR A 33 -6.10 -0.71 7.34
N SER A 34 -6.55 -0.27 6.16
CA SER A 34 -5.85 0.73 5.36
C SER A 34 -6.67 2.00 5.25
N ARG A 35 -6.02 3.17 5.32
CA ARG A 35 -6.67 4.47 5.10
C ARG A 35 -5.78 5.41 4.28
N PRO A 36 -6.36 6.32 3.49
CA PRO A 36 -5.60 7.38 2.82
C PRO A 36 -4.87 8.23 3.87
N GLU A 37 -3.55 8.15 3.89
CA GLU A 37 -2.72 8.83 4.87
C GLU A 37 -1.36 9.15 4.24
N ALA A 38 -0.97 10.42 4.31
CA ALA A 38 0.33 10.84 3.78
C ALA A 38 1.45 10.25 4.63
N ARG A 39 2.50 9.76 3.98
CA ARG A 39 3.69 9.24 4.66
C ARG A 39 4.38 10.36 5.47
N PRO A 40 4.61 10.19 6.78
CA PRO A 40 5.38 11.12 7.58
C PRO A 40 6.83 11.26 7.08
N ALA A 41 7.44 12.44 7.23
CA ALA A 41 8.84 12.66 6.86
C ALA A 41 9.82 11.79 7.67
N ALA A 42 9.43 11.39 8.89
CA ALA A 42 10.21 10.51 9.75
C ALA A 42 9.99 9.01 9.46
N ALA A 43 9.16 8.65 8.48
CA ALA A 43 8.95 7.25 8.12
C ALA A 43 10.19 6.68 7.42
N GLU A 44 10.64 5.53 7.90
CA GLU A 44 11.80 4.84 7.34
C GLU A 44 11.38 3.96 6.17
N THR A 45 12.15 3.97 5.08
CA THR A 45 11.87 3.07 3.95
C THR A 45 12.28 1.66 4.34
N ILE A 46 11.37 0.70 4.15
CA ILE A 46 11.57 -0.70 4.50
C ILE A 46 11.44 -1.60 3.27
N GLN A 47 11.97 -2.82 3.37
CA GLN A 47 11.81 -3.87 2.37
C GLN A 47 10.60 -4.75 2.65
N LEU A 48 10.07 -5.41 1.61
CA LEU A 48 8.91 -6.30 1.70
C LEU A 48 9.10 -7.42 2.75
N GLN A 49 10.32 -7.91 2.93
CA GLN A 49 10.69 -8.93 3.92
C GLN A 49 10.65 -8.44 5.38
N GLN A 50 10.62 -7.12 5.61
CA GLN A 50 10.48 -6.54 6.95
C GLN A 50 9.01 -6.39 7.38
N LEU A 51 8.07 -6.56 6.44
CA LEU A 51 6.65 -6.56 6.77
C LEU A 51 6.27 -7.85 7.50
N PRO A 52 5.31 -7.76 8.43
CA PRO A 52 4.58 -8.93 8.93
C PRO A 52 4.05 -9.78 7.78
N ASP A 53 4.10 -11.11 7.91
CA ASP A 53 3.72 -12.02 6.82
C ASP A 53 2.25 -11.86 6.41
N ASP A 54 1.36 -11.67 7.38
CA ASP A 54 -0.07 -11.40 7.16
C ASP A 54 -0.30 -10.08 6.41
N LEU A 55 0.39 -9.00 6.80
CA LEU A 55 0.32 -7.72 6.10
C LEU A 55 0.90 -7.80 4.68
N ARG A 56 1.96 -8.60 4.49
CA ARG A 56 2.59 -8.80 3.18
C ARG A 56 1.59 -9.40 2.20
N GLU A 57 0.84 -10.42 2.61
CA GLU A 57 -0.20 -11.04 1.80
C GLU A 57 -1.30 -10.04 1.41
N GLU A 58 -1.81 -9.28 2.39
CA GLU A 58 -2.83 -8.25 2.15
C GLU A 58 -2.35 -7.16 1.18
N LEU A 59 -1.11 -6.69 1.32
CA LEU A 59 -0.51 -5.69 0.43
C LEU A 59 -0.33 -6.23 -0.99
N LEU A 60 0.11 -7.48 -1.15
CA LEU A 60 0.25 -8.12 -2.46
C LEU A 60 -1.12 -8.28 -3.14
N ALA A 61 -2.14 -8.73 -2.41
CA ALA A 61 -3.50 -8.85 -2.91
C ALA A 61 -4.08 -7.48 -3.31
N PHE A 62 -3.84 -6.46 -2.49
CA PHE A 62 -4.25 -5.09 -2.78
C PHE A 62 -3.60 -4.55 -4.06
N VAL A 63 -2.27 -4.64 -4.18
CA VAL A 63 -1.54 -4.14 -5.36
C VAL A 63 -1.97 -4.88 -6.61
N ALA A 64 -2.10 -6.21 -6.57
CA ALA A 64 -2.58 -6.99 -7.71
C ALA A 64 -3.99 -6.56 -8.16
N ARG A 65 -4.90 -6.27 -7.21
CA ARG A 65 -6.23 -5.76 -7.51
C ARG A 65 -6.18 -4.33 -8.07
N ALA A 66 -5.34 -3.47 -7.51
CA ALA A 66 -5.15 -2.10 -7.99
C ALA A 66 -4.59 -2.08 -9.42
N GLU A 67 -3.64 -2.98 -9.75
CA GLU A 67 -3.12 -3.16 -11.10
C GLU A 67 -4.21 -3.67 -12.06
N ALA A 68 -5.01 -4.66 -11.64
CA ALA A 68 -6.11 -5.17 -12.45
C ALA A 68 -7.19 -4.10 -12.73
N MET A 69 -7.53 -3.27 -11.74
CA MET A 69 -8.49 -2.18 -11.90
C MET A 69 -7.89 -0.97 -12.63
N GLY A 70 -6.61 -0.67 -12.42
CA GLY A 70 -5.87 0.40 -13.10
C GLY A 70 -5.63 0.11 -14.58
N GLY A 71 -5.47 -1.17 -14.95
CA GLY A 71 -5.43 -1.64 -16.33
C GLY A 71 -6.75 -1.47 -17.09
N ALA A 72 -7.88 -1.37 -16.39
CA ALA A 72 -9.20 -1.19 -17.01
C ALA A 72 -9.56 0.27 -17.32
N ARG A 73 -8.75 1.26 -16.89
CA ARG A 73 -9.19 2.67 -16.87
C ARG A 73 -8.73 3.54 -18.06
N TRP A 74 -8.18 2.96 -19.13
CA TRP A 74 -7.79 3.74 -20.32
C TRP A 74 -8.17 3.12 -21.68
N ASP A 75 -9.15 2.21 -21.71
CA ASP A 75 -9.74 1.70 -22.97
C ASP A 75 -11.24 2.04 -23.08
N THR A 76 -11.66 3.17 -22.49
CA THR A 76 -12.94 3.80 -22.84
C THR A 76 -12.67 4.76 -23.99
N GLY A 77 -12.56 4.19 -25.19
CA GLY A 77 -12.50 4.94 -26.43
C GLY A 77 -13.72 5.85 -26.60
N ASN A 78 -13.46 7.06 -27.08
CA ASN A 78 -14.19 7.69 -28.18
C ASN A 78 -13.37 8.84 -28.76
#